data_AF-A0A7S2CUF2-F1
#
_entry.id   AF-A0A7S2CUF2-F1
#
_cell.length_a   1.000
_cell.length_b   1.000
_cell.length_c   1.000
_cell.angle_alpha   90.00
_cell.angle_beta   90.00
_cell.angle_gamma   90.00
#
_symmetry.space_group_name_H-M   'P 1'
#
loop_
_entity.id
_entity.type
_entity.pdbx_description
1 polymer ?
#
loop_
_entity_poly.entity_id
_entity_poly.type
_entity_poly.pdbx_seq_one_letter_code
_entity_poly.pdbx_strand_id
1 'polypeptide(L)'
;HIAKMDMDAFVHVSGLLAHMRDASGRCPHVYGGIPHSMCSVAFRKLYGVEAGHGCWNFMYGGFYYLSRELATNASKASALWRSLRTQVVEDVLTGYALHMYTKEHGLCLTLHNVNRHHDVKHLGEGWR
;
A
#
# COMPACT_ATOMS: atom_id res chain seq x y z
N HIS A 1 -11.05 -1.17 8.75
CA HIS A 1 -9.80 -0.76 8.07
C HIS A 1 -8.67 -0.67 9.08
N ILE A 2 -7.43 -0.76 8.63
CA ILE A 2 -6.19 -0.58 9.40
C ILE A 2 -5.31 0.39 8.61
N ALA A 3 -4.68 1.35 9.28
CA ALA A 3 -3.79 2.32 8.65
C ALA A 3 -2.37 2.22 9.22
N LYS A 4 -1.38 2.50 8.37
CA LYS A 4 0.02 2.72 8.73
C LYS A 4 0.34 4.18 8.44
N MET A 5 1.07 4.82 9.35
CA MET A 5 1.68 6.12 9.10
C MET A 5 3.13 6.13 9.57
N ASP A 6 3.98 6.87 8.87
CA ASP A 6 5.31 7.22 9.34
C ASP A 6 5.22 8.27 10.44
N MET A 7 6.21 8.32 11.33
CA MET A 7 6.21 9.24 12.47
C MET A 7 6.25 10.72 12.07
N ASP A 8 6.64 11.02 10.83
CA ASP A 8 6.72 12.35 10.24
C ASP A 8 5.52 12.68 9.34
N ALA A 9 4.48 11.84 9.33
CA ALA A 9 3.24 12.09 8.60
C ALA A 9 2.17 12.67 9.54
N PHE A 10 1.46 13.69 9.06
CA PHE A 10 0.27 14.23 9.74
C PHE A 10 -0.99 13.91 8.93
N VAL A 11 -1.95 13.22 9.54
CA VAL A 11 -3.17 12.76 8.88
C VAL A 11 -4.41 13.53 9.35
N HIS A 12 -5.14 14.11 8.41
CA HIS A 12 -6.44 14.73 8.65
C HIS A 12 -7.55 13.65 8.75
N VAL A 13 -7.75 13.11 9.96
CA VAL A 13 -8.64 11.95 10.20
C VAL A 13 -10.06 12.14 9.66
N SER A 14 -10.64 13.35 9.77
CA SER A 14 -11.99 13.62 9.27
C SER A 14 -12.10 13.51 7.75
N GLY A 15 -11.12 14.05 7.01
CA GLY A 15 -11.02 13.92 5.55
C GLY A 15 -10.84 12.45 5.14
N LEU A 16 -9.91 11.77 5.81
CA LEU A 16 -9.67 10.34 5.62
C LEU A 16 -10.95 9.50 5.79
N LEU A 17 -11.72 9.71 6.85
CA LEU A 17 -12.96 8.96 7.10
C LEU A 17 -14.03 9.21 6.03
N ALA A 18 -14.18 10.46 5.57
CA ALA A 18 -15.09 10.78 4.47
C ALA A 18 -14.70 10.02 3.19
N HIS A 19 -13.40 10.00 2.88
CA HIS A 19 -12.88 9.31 1.70
C HIS A 19 -12.99 7.77 1.79
N MET A 20 -12.74 7.19 2.96
CA MET A 20 -12.88 5.74 3.15
C MET A 20 -14.32 5.27 2.93
N ARG A 21 -15.31 6.09 3.32
CA ARG A 21 -16.73 5.78 3.09
C ARG A 21 -17.03 5.67 1.60
N ASP A 22 -16.55 6.62 0.80
CA ASP A 22 -16.79 6.64 -0.65
C ASP A 22 -16.08 5.49 -1.38
N ALA A 23 -14.87 5.13 -0.96
CA ALA A 23 -14.10 4.04 -1.57
C ALA A 23 -14.72 2.65 -1.35
N SER A 24 -15.33 2.43 -0.18
CA SER A 24 -15.94 1.13 0.19
C SER A 24 -17.18 0.74 -0.62
N GLY A 25 -17.74 1.68 -1.41
CA GLY A 25 -18.90 1.40 -2.27
C GLY A 25 -18.59 0.60 -3.54
N ARG A 26 -17.32 0.39 -3.92
CA ARG A 26 -16.93 -0.26 -5.19
C ARG A 26 -16.44 -1.70 -5.02
N CYS A 27 -15.56 -1.94 -4.05
CA CYS A 27 -15.11 -3.27 -3.66
C CYS A 27 -15.03 -3.35 -2.13
N PRO A 28 -15.22 -4.53 -1.52
CA PRO A 28 -15.04 -4.71 -0.08
C PRO A 28 -13.56 -4.57 0.35
N HIS A 29 -12.62 -4.84 -0.57
CA HIS A 29 -11.19 -4.69 -0.32
C HIS A 29 -10.68 -3.37 -0.86
N VAL A 30 -10.21 -2.51 0.04
CA VAL A 30 -9.67 -1.19 -0.28
C VAL A 30 -8.20 -1.13 0.14
N TYR A 31 -7.36 -0.60 -0.76
CA TYR A 31 -5.99 -0.18 -0.46
C TYR A 31 -5.86 1.29 -0.85
N GLY A 32 -5.71 2.15 0.14
CA GLY A 32 -5.62 3.59 -0.05
C GLY A 32 -4.27 4.16 0.36
N GLY A 33 -3.80 5.17 -0.37
CA GLY A 33 -2.51 5.82 -0.17
C GLY A 33 -2.13 6.63 -1.41
N ILE A 34 -0.87 7.00 -1.56
CA ILE A 34 -0.37 7.60 -2.80
C ILE A 34 0.06 6.45 -3.73
N PRO A 35 -0.66 6.19 -4.84
CA PRO A 35 -0.40 5.01 -5.65
C PRO A 35 0.84 5.20 -6.50
N HIS A 36 1.72 4.20 -6.43
CA HIS A 36 2.83 3.99 -7.33
C HIS A 36 2.73 2.60 -7.96
N SER A 37 3.47 2.38 -9.05
CA SER A 37 3.54 1.08 -9.71
C SER A 37 4.97 0.55 -9.74
N MET A 38 5.10 -0.75 -9.57
CA MET A 38 6.35 -1.49 -9.70
C MET A 38 6.13 -2.66 -10.65
N CYS A 39 7.06 -2.88 -11.57
CA CYS A 39 7.02 -4.00 -12.51
C CYS A 39 8.15 -4.98 -12.22
N SER A 40 7.95 -6.25 -12.53
CA SER A 40 8.90 -7.33 -12.20
C SER A 40 10.33 -7.08 -12.70
N VAL A 41 10.50 -6.51 -13.89
CA VAL A 41 11.82 -6.14 -14.44
C VAL A 41 12.52 -5.09 -13.58
N ALA A 42 11.79 -4.04 -13.17
CA ALA A 42 12.33 -3.00 -12.31
C ALA A 42 12.60 -3.53 -10.90
N PHE A 43 11.70 -4.34 -10.36
CA PHE A 43 11.82 -4.97 -9.05
C PHE A 43 13.07 -5.86 -8.97
N ARG A 44 13.29 -6.72 -9.95
CA ARG A 44 14.50 -7.55 -10.05
C ARG A 44 15.76 -6.70 -10.15
N LYS A 45 15.73 -5.63 -10.96
CA LYS A 45 16.88 -4.72 -11.11
C LYS A 45 17.23 -4.01 -9.80
N LEU A 46 16.23 -3.58 -9.05
CA LEU A 46 16.41 -2.81 -7.80
C LEU A 46 16.77 -3.68 -6.60
N TYR A 47 16.16 -4.86 -6.50
CA TYR A 47 16.24 -5.68 -5.28
C TYR A 47 16.91 -7.03 -5.48
N GLY A 48 17.23 -7.44 -6.72
CA GLY A 48 17.83 -8.75 -7.00
C GLY A 48 16.89 -9.94 -6.74
N VAL A 49 15.59 -9.67 -6.54
CA VAL A 49 14.57 -10.68 -6.23
C VAL A 49 13.77 -10.98 -7.50
N GLU A 50 13.65 -12.27 -7.83
CA GLU A 50 12.74 -12.70 -8.88
C GLU A 50 11.29 -12.55 -8.39
N ALA A 51 10.47 -11.87 -9.20
CA ALA A 51 9.04 -11.76 -9.00
C ALA A 51 8.31 -12.37 -10.20
N GLY A 52 7.05 -12.76 -10.01
CA GLY A 52 6.20 -13.20 -11.11
C GLY A 52 6.07 -12.14 -12.22
N HIS A 53 5.56 -12.52 -13.38
CA HIS A 53 5.37 -11.59 -14.49
C HIS A 53 4.30 -10.53 -14.18
N GLY A 54 4.59 -9.27 -14.56
CA GLY A 54 3.62 -8.17 -14.55
C GLY A 54 4.03 -7.01 -13.64
N CYS A 55 3.06 -6.13 -13.39
CA CYS A 55 3.19 -4.97 -12.52
C CYS A 55 2.16 -5.03 -11.40
N TRP A 56 2.52 -4.44 -10.26
CA TRP A 56 1.65 -4.27 -9.11
C TRP A 56 1.69 -2.83 -8.63
N ASN A 57 0.63 -2.45 -7.91
CA ASN A 57 0.56 -1.15 -7.27
C ASN A 57 1.02 -1.26 -5.82
N PHE A 58 1.69 -0.22 -5.35
CA PHE A 58 2.06 -0.04 -3.94
C PHE A 58 1.75 1.38 -3.51
N MET A 59 1.62 1.60 -2.21
CA MET A 59 1.37 2.94 -1.65
C MET A 59 2.64 3.43 -0.97
N TYR A 60 3.16 4.56 -1.45
CA TYR A 60 4.34 5.22 -0.91
C TYR A 60 3.94 6.53 -0.22
N GLY A 61 4.87 7.16 0.49
CA GLY A 61 4.65 8.51 1.06
C GLY A 61 4.04 8.48 2.46
N GLY A 62 4.53 7.57 3.31
CA GLY A 62 4.36 7.61 4.75
C GLY A 62 2.94 7.49 5.29
N PHE A 63 1.94 7.22 4.45
CA PHE A 63 0.61 6.85 4.88
C PHE A 63 -0.06 5.91 3.89
N TYR A 64 -0.63 4.83 4.41
CA TYR A 64 -1.59 4.01 3.68
C TYR A 64 -2.61 3.38 4.60
N TYR A 65 -3.75 2.96 4.05
CA TYR A 65 -4.75 2.19 4.77
C TYR A 65 -5.24 1.00 3.95
N LEU A 66 -5.68 -0.02 4.67
CA LEU A 66 -6.15 -1.30 4.14
C LEU A 66 -7.50 -1.66 4.74
N SER A 67 -8.36 -2.35 3.99
CA SER A 67 -9.46 -3.11 4.58
C SER A 67 -8.91 -4.13 5.61
N ARG A 68 -9.70 -4.47 6.63
CA ARG A 68 -9.23 -5.34 7.72
C ARG A 68 -8.75 -6.70 7.22
N GLU A 69 -9.45 -7.25 6.23
CA GLU A 69 -9.11 -8.54 5.64
C GLU A 69 -7.78 -8.49 4.89
N LEU A 70 -7.57 -7.48 4.03
CA LEU A 70 -6.30 -7.28 3.35
C LEU A 70 -5.14 -7.10 4.33
N ALA A 71 -5.30 -6.28 5.37
CA ALA A 71 -4.26 -6.08 6.37
C ALA A 71 -3.91 -7.40 7.08
N THR A 72 -4.92 -8.16 7.48
CA THR A 72 -4.73 -9.46 8.14
C THR A 72 -3.97 -10.44 7.24
N ASN A 73 -4.30 -10.48 5.95
CA ASN A 73 -3.70 -11.44 5.02
C ASN A 73 -2.33 -10.99 4.49
N ALA A 74 -2.11 -9.67 4.30
CA ALA A 74 -0.80 -9.11 4.00
C ALA A 74 0.21 -9.45 5.13
N SER A 75 -0.23 -9.41 6.39
CA SER A 75 0.61 -9.82 7.54
C SER A 75 0.80 -11.34 7.65
N LYS A 76 -0.16 -12.15 7.17
CA LYS A 76 -0.04 -13.62 7.15
C LYS A 76 0.93 -14.15 6.10
N ALA A 77 1.32 -13.35 5.11
CA ALA A 77 2.40 -13.65 4.16
C ALA A 77 3.80 -13.66 4.82
N SER A 78 3.89 -14.23 6.01
CA SER A 78 5.01 -14.11 6.95
C SER A 78 6.29 -14.73 6.43
N ALA A 79 6.23 -15.69 5.51
CA ALA A 79 7.43 -16.28 4.89
C ALA A 79 8.10 -15.29 3.93
N LEU A 80 7.31 -14.66 3.06
CA LEU A 80 7.78 -13.67 2.09
C LEU A 80 8.24 -12.38 2.79
N TRP A 81 7.46 -11.91 3.77
CA TRP A 81 7.87 -10.77 4.60
C TRP A 81 9.16 -11.04 5.35
N ARG A 82 9.31 -12.19 6.01
CA ARG A 82 10.53 -12.51 6.75
C ARG A 82 11.76 -12.61 5.85
N SER A 83 11.64 -13.17 4.65
CA SER A 83 12.78 -13.35 3.75
C SER A 83 13.18 -12.07 3.01
N LEU A 84 12.22 -11.17 2.72
CA LEU A 84 12.46 -10.02 1.86
C LEU A 84 12.52 -8.67 2.60
N ARG A 85 12.08 -8.57 3.86
CA ARG A 85 12.01 -7.29 4.59
C ARG A 85 13.34 -6.53 4.74
N THR A 86 14.48 -7.22 4.63
CA THR A 86 15.83 -6.58 4.69
C THR A 86 16.36 -6.19 3.32
N GLN A 87 15.74 -6.68 2.24
CA GLN A 87 16.19 -6.47 0.86
C GLN A 87 15.27 -5.51 0.11
N VAL A 88 13.97 -5.55 0.42
CA VAL A 88 12.92 -4.80 -0.27
C VAL A 88 12.33 -3.76 0.67
N VAL A 89 12.07 -2.56 0.14
CA VAL A 89 11.40 -1.49 0.88
C VAL A 89 9.99 -1.94 1.27
N GLU A 90 9.60 -1.65 2.52
CA GLU A 90 8.33 -2.08 3.15
C GLU A 90 7.12 -1.83 2.26
N ASP A 91 6.94 -0.61 1.77
CA ASP A 91 5.80 -0.24 0.93
C ASP A 91 5.68 -1.10 -0.36
N VAL A 92 6.81 -1.34 -1.03
CA VAL A 92 6.87 -2.14 -2.26
C VAL A 92 6.56 -3.61 -1.94
N LEU A 93 7.07 -4.12 -0.83
CA LEU A 93 6.83 -5.48 -0.37
C LEU A 93 5.37 -5.69 0.04
N THR A 94 4.76 -4.71 0.72
CA THR A 94 3.32 -4.67 1.03
C THR A 94 2.49 -4.74 -0.24
N GLY A 95 2.77 -3.88 -1.22
CA GLY A 95 2.06 -3.87 -2.50
C GLY A 95 2.19 -5.18 -3.27
N TYR A 96 3.38 -5.79 -3.28
CA TYR A 96 3.61 -7.09 -3.92
C TYR A 96 2.83 -8.21 -3.23
N ALA A 97 2.89 -8.29 -1.89
CA ALA A 97 2.17 -9.30 -1.12
C ALA A 97 0.65 -9.19 -1.33
N LEU A 98 0.11 -7.97 -1.34
CA LEU A 98 -1.30 -7.72 -1.63
C LEU A 98 -1.67 -8.15 -3.06
N HIS A 99 -0.83 -7.83 -4.05
CA HIS A 99 -1.06 -8.23 -5.44
C HIS A 99 -1.11 -9.75 -5.61
N MET A 100 -0.16 -10.46 -5.00
CA MET A 100 -0.14 -11.93 -5.05
C MET A 100 -1.39 -12.50 -4.39
N TYR A 101 -1.75 -11.99 -3.20
CA TYR A 101 -2.91 -12.44 -2.46
C TYR A 101 -4.23 -12.21 -3.21
N THR A 102 -4.44 -11.01 -3.77
CA THR A 102 -5.67 -10.69 -4.50
C THR A 102 -5.79 -11.47 -5.80
N LYS A 103 -4.68 -11.73 -6.51
CA LYS A 103 -4.69 -12.61 -7.69
C LYS A 103 -5.01 -14.05 -7.35
N GLU A 104 -4.35 -14.60 -6.33
CA GLU A 104 -4.54 -15.99 -5.90
C GLU A 104 -6.00 -16.27 -5.49
N HIS A 105 -6.65 -15.29 -4.86
CA HIS A 105 -8.00 -15.43 -4.31
C HIS A 105 -9.10 -14.75 -5.16
N GLY A 106 -8.75 -14.17 -6.32
CA GLY A 106 -9.72 -13.52 -7.21
C GLY A 106 -10.46 -12.32 -6.58
N LEU A 107 -9.79 -11.56 -5.72
CA LEU A 107 -10.43 -10.49 -4.94
C LEU A 107 -10.61 -9.19 -5.74
N CYS A 108 -11.77 -8.55 -5.58
CA CYS A 108 -12.03 -7.19 -6.05
C CYS A 108 -11.25 -6.20 -5.17
N LEU A 109 -10.21 -5.57 -5.71
CA LEU A 109 -9.44 -4.54 -5.01
C LEU A 109 -9.72 -3.15 -5.60
N THR A 110 -10.12 -2.21 -4.75
CA THR A 110 -10.14 -0.79 -5.10
C THR A 110 -8.87 -0.12 -4.61
N LEU A 111 -8.12 0.47 -5.53
CA LEU A 111 -7.00 1.36 -5.23
C LEU A 111 -7.52 2.78 -5.07
N HIS A 112 -7.22 3.39 -3.92
CA HIS A 112 -7.73 4.71 -3.58
C HIS A 112 -6.59 5.72 -3.41
N ASN A 113 -6.55 6.74 -4.27
CA ASN A 113 -5.54 7.79 -4.20
C ASN A 113 -5.94 8.84 -3.16
N VAL A 114 -5.21 8.92 -2.04
CA VAL A 114 -5.44 9.91 -0.97
C VAL A 114 -4.73 11.24 -1.21
N ASN A 115 -3.90 11.35 -2.26
CA ASN A 115 -3.10 12.55 -2.55
C ASN A 115 -3.93 13.73 -3.11
N ARG A 116 -5.22 13.54 -3.40
CA ARG A 116 -6.04 14.59 -4.03
C ARG A 116 -6.51 15.68 -3.06
N HIS A 117 -6.37 15.51 -1.74
CA HIS A 117 -7.03 16.40 -0.78
C HIS A 117 -6.24 16.67 0.50
N HIS A 118 -4.96 17.05 0.45
CA HIS A 118 -4.23 17.57 1.64
C HIS A 118 -4.26 16.67 2.89
N ASP A 119 -4.71 15.40 2.79
CA ASP A 119 -5.06 14.57 3.93
C ASP A 119 -3.83 14.06 4.68
N VAL A 120 -2.68 14.06 4.01
CA VAL A 120 -1.38 13.66 4.54
C VAL A 120 -0.38 14.76 4.21
N LYS A 121 0.24 15.33 5.24
CA LYS A 121 1.38 16.25 5.08
C LYS A 121 2.64 15.60 5.65
N HIS A 122 3.73 15.65 4.87
CA HIS A 122 5.06 15.30 5.36
C HIS A 122 5.65 16.48 6.14
N LEU A 123 6.01 16.26 7.39
CA LEU A 123 6.55 17.31 8.27
C LEU A 123 7.95 17.80 7.86
N GLY A 124 8.59 17.15 6.88
CA GLY A 124 9.92 17.51 6.35
C GLY A 124 9.94 18.40 5.09
N GLU A 125 8.83 18.60 4.40
CA GLU A 125 8.80 19.36 3.12
C GLU A 125 8.49 20.87 3.29
N GLY A 126 8.38 21.35 4.54
CA GLY A 126 7.94 22.72 4.87
C GLY A 126 8.98 23.66 5.49
N TRP A 127 10.26 23.29 5.54
CA TRP A 127 11.35 24.16 6.04
C TRP A 127 12.43 24.33 4.98
N ARG A 128 12.12 25.02 3.89
CA ARG A 128 13.09 25.64 2.98
C ARG A 128 12.59 26.99 2.52
#